data_AF-A0A7C7C976-F1
#
_entry.id   AF-A0A7C7C976-F1
#
_cell.length_a   1.000
_cell.length_b   1.000
_cell.length_c   1.000
_cell.angle_alpha   90.00
_cell.angle_beta   90.00
_cell.angle_gamma   90.00
#
_symmetry.space_group_name_H-M   'P 1'
#
loop_
_entity.id
_entity.type
_entity.pdbx_description
1 polymer ?
#
loop_
_entity_poly.entity_id
_entity_poly.type
_entity_poly.pdbx_seq_one_letter_code
_entity_poly.pdbx_strand_id
1 'polypeptide(L)' 'MFFPNPSTNGTFTIESDQSVVQIEVFSPEGRLVKVETPSSEVRMWNISTSDWNAGVYFVNVQYASGAIFAHRIVIR' A
#
# COMPACT_ATOMS: atom_id res chain seq x y z
N MET A 1 -5.23 7.09 -4.67
CA MET A 1 -5.09 6.28 -5.91
C MET A 1 -3.98 5.26 -5.72
N PHE A 2 -4.05 4.14 -6.44
CA PHE A 2 -3.04 3.07 -6.42
C PHE A 2 -2.61 2.79 -7.86
N PHE A 3 -1.33 3.00 -8.18
CA PHE A 3 -0.84 2.82 -9.55
C PHE A 3 0.67 2.51 -9.65
N PRO A 4 1.11 1.75 -10.65
CA PRO A 4 0.28 0.94 -11.54
C PRO A 4 -0.33 -0.22 -10.76
N ASN A 5 -1.54 -0.62 -11.15
CA ASN A 5 -2.17 -1.85 -10.70
C ASN A 5 -2.64 -2.61 -11.95
N PRO A 6 -1.96 -3.70 -12.35
CA PRO A 6 -0.94 -4.44 -11.58
C PRO A 6 0.42 -3.72 -11.48
N SER A 7 1.16 -3.98 -10.39
CA SER A 7 2.56 -3.58 -10.24
C SER A 7 3.41 -4.49 -11.13
N THR A 8 4.08 -3.91 -12.14
CA THR A 8 4.88 -4.66 -13.12
C THR A 8 6.38 -4.39 -13.03
N ASN A 9 6.78 -3.35 -12.31
CA ASN A 9 8.16 -2.88 -12.28
C ASN A 9 8.75 -2.96 -10.85
N GLY A 10 8.25 -3.90 -10.04
CA GLY A 10 8.68 -4.07 -8.65
C GLY A 10 8.32 -2.91 -7.73
N THR A 11 7.39 -2.03 -8.14
CA THR A 11 6.88 -0.96 -7.28
C THR A 11 5.44 -0.60 -7.61
N PHE A 12 4.74 -0.01 -6.64
CA PHE A 12 3.52 0.75 -6.87
C PHE A 12 3.47 2.00 -5.99
N THR A 13 2.70 2.98 -6.42
CA THR A 13 2.50 4.24 -5.74
C THR A 13 1.11 4.28 -5.11
N ILE A 14 1.07 4.75 -3.87
CA ILE A 14 -0.15 5.16 -3.17
C ILE A 14 -0.14 6.68 -3.14
N GLU A 15 -1.24 7.29 -3.55
CA GLU A 15 -1.45 8.74 -3.45
C GLU A 15 -2.74 9.02 -2.69
N SER A 16 -2.71 9.97 -1.76
CA SER A 16 -3.91 10.39 -1.03
C SER A 16 -3.86 11.89 -0.77
N ASP A 17 -5.01 12.54 -0.89
CA ASP A 17 -5.25 13.93 -0.48
C ASP A 17 -5.45 14.06 1.05
N GLN A 18 -5.76 12.96 1.73
CA GLN A 18 -5.94 12.89 3.18
C GLN A 18 -4.64 12.53 3.89
N SER A 19 -4.50 12.98 5.14
CA SER A 19 -3.39 12.59 6.00
C SER A 19 -3.50 11.11 6.38
N VAL A 20 -2.50 10.33 5.95
CA VAL A 20 -2.35 8.91 6.27
C VAL A 20 -1.45 8.76 7.49
N VAL A 21 -1.85 7.92 8.44
CA VAL A 21 -1.08 7.63 9.67
C VAL A 21 -0.43 6.25 9.63
N GLN A 22 -0.98 5.32 8.85
CA GLN A 22 -0.41 3.99 8.69
C GLN A 22 -0.79 3.39 7.34
N ILE A 23 0.16 2.68 6.73
CA ILE A 23 -0.07 1.83 5.57
C ILE A 23 0.43 0.44 5.92
N GLU A 24 -0.42 -0.57 5.75
CA GLU A 24 -0.09 -1.97 5.97
C GLU A 24 -0.35 -2.76 4.69
N VAL A 25 0.54 -3.68 4.36
CA VAL A 25 0.38 -4.57 3.20
C VAL A 25 0.43 -6.02 3.65
N PHE A 26 -0.56 -6.80 3.24
CA PHE A 26 -0.74 -8.20 3.57
C PHE A 26 -0.57 -9.07 2.32
N SER A 27 0.12 -10.20 2.48
CA SER A 27 0.30 -11.23 1.45
C SER A 27 -1.01 -11.98 1.17
N PRO A 28 -1.07 -12.78 0.09
CA PRO A 28 -2.24 -13.62 -0.21
C PRO A 28 -2.63 -14.56 0.94
N GLU A 29 -1.65 -14.99 1.75
CA GLU A 29 -1.84 -15.86 2.92
C GLU A 29 -2.26 -15.08 4.18
N GLY A 30 -2.44 -13.76 4.08
CA GLY A 30 -2.83 -12.88 5.19
C GLY A 30 -1.67 -12.44 6.08
N ARG A 31 -0.41 -12.69 5.69
CA ARG A 31 0.77 -12.25 6.46
C ARG A 31 1.07 -10.78 6.19
N LEU A 32 1.28 -9.99 7.24
CA LEU A 32 1.79 -8.62 7.12
C LEU A 32 3.22 -8.64 6.56
N VAL A 33 3.43 -8.01 5.39
CA VAL A 33 4.73 -7.97 4.68
C VAL A 33 5.35 -6.58 4.64
N LYS A 34 4.57 -5.52 4.89
CA LYS A 34 5.07 -4.14 4.95
C LYS A 34 4.22 -3.32 5.89
N VAL A 35 4.89 -2.47 6.65
CA VAL A 35 4.30 -1.37 7.41
C VAL A 35 5.05 -0.11 7.03
N GLU A 36 4.30 0.97 6.83
CA GLU A 36 4.82 2.32 6.67
C GLU A 36 4.05 3.22 7.64
N THR A 37 4.76 4.10 8.36
CA THR A 37 4.17 5.11 9.25
C THR A 37 4.51 6.47 8.70
N PRO A 38 3.66 7.03 7.82
CA PRO A 38 3.94 8.30 7.17
C PRO A 38 3.99 9.47 8.15
N SER A 39 4.74 10.51 7.79
CA SER A 39 4.54 11.82 8.42
C SER A 39 3.27 12.48 7.88
N SER A 40 2.71 13.42 8.65
CA SER A 40 1.43 14.09 8.35
C SER A 40 1.42 14.87 7.04
N GLU A 41 2.58 15.19 6.46
CA GLU A 41 2.73 15.99 5.24
C GLU A 41 2.93 15.14 3.98
N VAL A 42 3.27 13.85 4.12
CA VAL A 42 3.44 12.99 2.96
C VAL A 42 2.08 12.65 2.37
N ARG A 43 1.97 12.77 1.05
CA ARG A 43 0.74 12.48 0.28
C ARG A 43 0.95 11.40 -0.77
N MET A 44 2.20 10.96 -0.96
CA MET A 44 2.57 9.98 -1.96
C MET A 44 3.63 9.03 -1.40
N TRP A 45 3.41 7.72 -1.58
CA TRP A 45 4.27 6.66 -1.08
C TRP A 45 4.60 5.70 -2.21
N ASN A 46 5.89 5.49 -2.44
CA ASN A 46 6.37 4.47 -3.36
C ASN A 46 6.70 3.20 -2.57
N ILE A 47 5.97 2.12 -2.84
CA ILE A 47 6.11 0.84 -2.16
C ILE A 47 6.84 -0.11 -3.09
N SER A 48 8.03 -0.56 -2.67
CA SER A 48 8.79 -1.60 -3.37
C SER A 48 8.15 -2.98 -3.15
N THR A 49 8.03 -3.73 -4.23
CA THR A 49 7.49 -5.10 -4.31
C THR A 49 8.47 -6.06 -4.96
N SER A 50 9.71 -5.63 -5.22
CA SER A 50 10.75 -6.43 -5.92
C SER A 50 11.06 -7.77 -5.24
N ASP A 51 10.88 -7.85 -3.92
CA ASP A 51 11.14 -9.06 -3.13
C ASP A 51 9.87 -9.89 -2.88
N TRP A 52 8.75 -9.52 -3.51
CA TRP A 52 7.46 -10.18 -3.31
C TRP A 52 7.17 -11.13 -4.47
N ASN A 53 6.55 -12.28 -4.14
CA ASN A 53 6.07 -13.18 -5.17
C ASN A 53 4.89 -12.54 -5.92
N ALA A 54 4.73 -12.89 -7.19
CA ALA A 54 3.55 -12.52 -7.97
C ALA A 54 2.28 -13.05 -7.28
N GLY A 55 1.24 -12.22 -7.22
CA GLY A 55 0.02 -12.57 -6.49
C GLY A 55 -0.86 -11.38 -6.15
N VAL A 56 -1.89 -11.65 -5.35
CA VAL A 56 -2.87 -10.65 -4.91
C VAL A 56 -2.57 -10.24 -3.47
N TYR A 57 -2.29 -8.97 -3.27
CA TYR A 57 -1.99 -8.38 -1.97
C TYR A 57 -3.10 -7.42 -1.55
N PHE A 58 -3.24 -7.21 -0.24
CA PHE A 58 -4.19 -6.28 0.34
C PHE A 58 -3.46 -5.16 1.05
N VAL A 59 -3.83 -3.92 0.75
CA VAL A 59 -3.27 -2.73 1.36
C VAL A 59 -4.33 -2.07 2.22
N ASN A 60 -4.05 -1.89 3.51
CA ASN A 60 -4.86 -1.07 4.41
C ASN A 60 -4.19 0.30 4.56
N VAL A 61 -4.97 1.36 4.35
CA VAL A 61 -4.55 2.75 4.57
C VAL A 61 -5.41 3.31 5.69
N GLN A 62 -4.78 3.61 6.83
CA GLN A 62 -5.42 4.27 7.95
C GLN A 62 -5.20 5.79 7.85
N TYR A 63 -6.30 6.53 7.89
CA TYR A 63 -6.26 8.00 7.86
C TYR A 63 -6.30 8.58 9.28
N ALA A 64 -5.87 9.83 9.42
CA ALA A 64 -5.94 10.56 10.70
C ALA A 64 -7.37 10.72 11.25
N SER A 65 -8.39 10.63 10.38
CA SER A 65 -9.81 10.59 10.78
C SER A 65 -10.22 9.30 11.49
N GLY A 66 -9.36 8.27 11.49
CA GLY A 66 -9.65 6.93 11.99
C GLY A 66 -10.29 6.01 10.93
N ALA A 67 -10.65 6.53 9.76
CA ALA A 67 -11.13 5.72 8.65
C ALA A 67 -10.03 4.78 8.12
N ILE A 68 -10.42 3.58 7.70
CA ILE A 68 -9.54 2.61 7.04
C ILE A 68 -10.06 2.37 5.63
N PHE A 69 -9.20 2.54 4.63
CA PHE A 69 -9.46 2.15 3.26
C PHE A 69 -8.65 0.90 2.91
N ALA A 70 -9.34 -0.16 2.52
CA ALA A 70 -8.74 -1.40 2.05
C ALA A 70 -8.71 -1.44 0.51
N HIS A 71 -7.56 -1.80 -0.07
CA HIS A 71 -7.37 -1.89 -1.50
C HIS A 71 -6.70 -3.21 -1.90
N ARG A 72 -7.18 -3.83 -2.97
CA ARG A 72 -6.56 -5.04 -3.55
C ARG A 72 -5.61 -4.64 -4.67
N ILE A 73 -4.36 -5.08 -4.59
CA ILE A 73 -3.35 -4.85 -5.64
C ILE A 73 -2.82 -6.18 -6.18
N VAL A 74 -2.51 -6.22 -7.48
CA VAL A 74 -1.89 -7.38 -8.13
C VAL A 74 -0.41 -7.08 -8.35
N ILE A 75 0.46 -7.98 -7.91
CA ILE A 75 1.91 -7.94 -8.14
C ILE A 75 2.24 -8.96 -9.25
N ARG A 76 3.08 -8.56 -10.21
CA ARG A 76 3.53 -9.39 -11.32
C ARG A 76 5.04 -9.45 -11.42
#